data_AF-A0A1C3UHN2-F1
#
_entry.id   AF-A0A1C3UHN2-F1
#
_cell.length_a   1.000
_cell.length_b   1.000
_cell.length_c   1.000
_cell.angle_alpha   90.00
_cell.angle_beta   90.00
_cell.angle_gamma   90.00
#
_symmetry.space_group_name_H-M   'P 1'
#
loop_
_entity.id
_entity.type
_entity.pdbx_description
1 polymer ?
#
loop_
_entity_poly.entity_id
_entity_poly.type
_entity_poly.pdbx_seq_one_letter_code
_entity_poly.pdbx_strand_id
1 'polypeptide(L)'
;MIRLLGIAIVSTCIAGGAMAADATCKAQAADKKLAGAALTSFTKKCEKDAASACDTQAASKKLAGAAKTSFVKKCTSDAVGG
;
A
#
# COMPACT_ATOMS: atom_id res chain seq x y z
N MET A 1 -3.57 -3.15 30.59
CA MET A 1 -4.05 -4.23 31.47
C MET A 1 -5.49 -4.55 31.09
N ILE A 2 -5.72 -5.77 30.60
CA ILE A 2 -6.95 -6.60 30.64
C ILE A 2 -8.27 -5.91 30.18
N ARG A 3 -8.89 -6.32 29.07
CA ARG A 3 -9.67 -7.57 28.95
C ARG A 3 -10.00 -7.95 27.51
N LEU A 4 -9.61 -9.16 27.12
CA LEU A 4 -10.33 -9.96 26.12
C LEU A 4 -11.74 -10.27 26.63
N LEU A 5 -12.76 -10.07 25.79
CA LEU A 5 -13.87 -11.02 25.55
C LEU A 5 -14.84 -10.43 24.53
N GLY A 6 -14.86 -11.03 23.33
CA GLY A 6 -15.75 -10.65 22.24
C GLY A 6 -15.35 -11.36 20.95
N ILE A 7 -15.52 -12.68 20.91
CA ILE A 7 -15.44 -13.48 19.68
C ILE A 7 -16.58 -12.99 18.76
N ALA A 8 -16.23 -12.17 17.79
CA ALA A 8 -16.98 -11.99 16.57
C ALA A 8 -16.02 -12.29 15.42
N ILE A 9 -16.42 -13.26 14.62
CA ILE A 9 -15.73 -13.80 13.46
C ILE A 9 -15.36 -12.66 12.52
N VAL A 10 -14.12 -12.18 12.61
CA VAL A 10 -13.50 -11.41 11.55
C VAL A 10 -12.17 -12.07 11.28
N SER A 11 -12.12 -12.69 10.10
CA SER A 11 -10.94 -13.33 9.52
C SER A 11 -9.74 -12.41 9.72
N THR A 12 -8.98 -12.69 10.77
CA THR A 12 -7.77 -11.98 11.14
C THR A 12 -6.70 -12.58 10.24
N CYS A 13 -6.63 -12.06 9.02
CA CYS A 13 -5.41 -12.15 8.23
C CYS A 13 -4.38 -11.23 8.90
N ILE A 14 -3.81 -11.70 10.02
CA ILE A 14 -2.50 -11.24 10.46
C ILE A 14 -1.52 -11.78 9.42
N ALA A 15 -1.32 -11.03 8.35
CA ALA A 15 -0.01 -10.95 7.73
C ALA A 15 0.61 -9.69 8.36
N GLY A 16 1.54 -9.78 9.30
CA GLY A 16 2.75 -10.56 9.07
C GLY A 16 3.47 -10.11 7.79
N GLY A 17 3.26 -8.85 7.36
CA GLY A 17 4.07 -8.24 6.32
C GLY A 17 5.33 -7.72 6.97
N ALA A 18 6.35 -8.57 7.05
CA ALA A 18 7.71 -8.08 6.99
C ALA A 18 7.74 -6.98 5.92
N MET A 19 8.17 -5.79 6.30
CA MET A 19 8.44 -4.72 5.35
C MET A 19 9.63 -5.18 4.50
N ALA A 20 9.37 -6.09 3.56
CA ALA A 20 10.19 -6.30 2.40
C ALA A 20 10.13 -4.98 1.65
N ALA A 21 11.08 -4.11 1.99
CA ALA A 21 11.46 -3.00 1.14
C ALA A 21 11.52 -3.54 -0.28
N ASP A 22 10.73 -2.96 -1.19
CA ASP A 22 10.62 -3.28 -2.63
C ASP A 22 9.49 -4.21 -3.11
N ALA A 23 8.61 -4.75 -2.25
CA ALA A 23 7.46 -5.49 -2.75
C ALA A 23 6.37 -4.54 -3.30
N THR A 24 6.30 -4.40 -4.63
CA THR A 24 5.30 -3.57 -5.33
C THR A 24 3.86 -4.05 -5.10
N CYS A 25 2.85 -3.19 -5.31
CA CYS A 25 1.43 -3.56 -5.17
C CYS A 25 1.08 -4.84 -5.94
N LYS A 26 1.63 -5.01 -7.15
CA LYS A 26 1.43 -6.22 -7.96
C LYS A 26 2.11 -7.45 -7.35
N ALA A 27 3.32 -7.29 -6.80
CA ALA A 27 4.02 -8.39 -6.13
C ALA A 27 3.29 -8.84 -4.87
N GLN A 28 2.79 -7.90 -4.05
CA GLN A 28 2.01 -8.22 -2.85
C GLN A 28 0.67 -8.89 -3.18
N ALA A 29 -0.01 -8.45 -4.25
CA ALA A 29 -1.24 -9.10 -4.70
C ALA A 29 -1.00 -10.54 -5.16
N ALA A 30 0.12 -10.79 -5.87
CA ALA A 30 0.50 -12.10 -6.36
C ALA A 30 0.96 -13.05 -5.25
N ASP A 31 1.71 -12.53 -4.27
CA ASP A 31 2.11 -13.26 -3.06
C ASP A 31 0.88 -13.74 -2.29
N LYS A 32 -0.10 -12.85 -2.10
CA LYS A 32 -1.37 -13.16 -1.45
C LYS A 32 -2.36 -13.95 -2.31
N LYS A 33 -1.95 -14.36 -3.52
CA LYS A 33 -2.77 -15.14 -4.47
C LYS A 33 -4.16 -14.51 -4.69
N LEU A 34 -4.24 -13.18 -4.64
CA LEU A 34 -5.51 -12.48 -4.81
C LEU A 34 -5.96 -12.61 -6.26
N ALA A 35 -7.24 -12.87 -6.47
CA ALA A 35 -7.86 -12.96 -7.78
C ALA A 35 -9.22 -12.24 -7.80
N GLY A 36 -9.70 -11.92 -8.99
CA GLY A 36 -11.01 -11.30 -9.19
C GLY A 36 -11.19 -9.99 -8.41
N ALA A 37 -12.33 -9.85 -7.74
CA ALA A 37 -12.68 -8.63 -7.00
C ALA A 37 -11.70 -8.29 -5.85
N ALA A 38 -11.09 -9.31 -5.24
CA ALA A 38 -10.12 -9.13 -4.15
C ALA A 38 -8.81 -8.51 -4.66
N LEU A 39 -8.33 -8.95 -5.83
CA LEU A 39 -7.17 -8.35 -6.49
C LEU A 39 -7.46 -6.89 -6.85
N THR A 40 -8.60 -6.62 -7.49
CA THR A 40 -8.98 -5.25 -7.88
C THR A 40 -9.08 -4.32 -6.67
N SER A 41 -9.69 -4.78 -5.58
CA SER A 41 -9.84 -3.98 -4.36
C SER A 41 -8.51 -3.72 -3.68
N PHE A 42 -7.64 -4.74 -3.64
CA PHE A 42 -6.30 -4.62 -3.07
C PHE A 42 -5.43 -3.68 -3.89
N THR A 43 -5.37 -3.85 -5.21
CA THR A 43 -4.57 -2.98 -6.09
C THR A 43 -5.05 -1.55 -6.00
N LYS A 44 -6.36 -1.28 -6.07
CA LYS A 44 -6.91 0.08 -5.89
C LYS A 44 -6.55 0.69 -4.55
N LYS A 45 -6.61 -0.10 -3.47
CA LYS A 45 -6.22 0.36 -2.14
C LYS A 45 -4.73 0.68 -2.09
N CYS A 46 -3.90 -0.21 -2.64
CA CYS A 46 -2.45 -0.07 -2.67
C CYS A 46 -1.99 1.11 -3.52
N GLU A 47 -2.60 1.36 -4.68
CA GLU A 47 -2.36 2.55 -5.50
C GLU A 47 -2.63 3.84 -4.70
N LYS A 48 -3.73 3.86 -3.94
CA LYS A 48 -4.11 5.02 -3.14
C LYS A 48 -3.17 5.24 -1.94
N ASP A 49 -2.73 4.15 -1.32
CA ASP A 49 -1.77 4.17 -0.21
C ASP A 49 -0.39 4.63 -0.69
N ALA A 50 0.08 4.07 -1.82
CA ALA A 50 1.29 4.47 -2.51
C ALA A 50 1.27 5.97 -2.85
N ALA A 51 0.19 6.47 -3.44
CA ALA A 51 0.06 7.90 -3.74
C ALA A 51 0.18 8.77 -2.47
N SER A 52 -0.44 8.37 -1.36
CA SER A 52 -0.36 9.09 -0.08
C SER A 52 1.05 9.04 0.54
N ALA A 53 1.70 7.88 0.49
CA ALA A 53 3.07 7.71 0.96
C ALA A 53 4.05 8.53 0.11
N CYS A 54 3.89 8.52 -1.20
CA CYS A 54 4.67 9.31 -2.14
C CYS A 54 4.44 10.82 -1.95
N ASP A 55 3.22 11.26 -1.63
CA ASP A 55 2.92 12.64 -1.29
C ASP A 55 3.65 13.09 -0.02
N THR A 56 3.63 12.25 1.01
CA THR A 56 4.35 12.47 2.27
C THR A 56 5.87 12.53 2.05
N GLN A 57 6.41 11.64 1.21
CA GLN A 57 7.82 11.67 0.83
C GLN A 57 8.18 12.94 0.04
N ALA A 58 7.31 13.39 -0.88
CA ALA A 58 7.51 14.63 -1.61
C ALA A 58 7.50 15.84 -0.66
N ALA A 59 6.57 15.88 0.29
CA ALA A 59 6.48 16.92 1.31
C ALA A 59 7.70 16.93 2.25
N SER A 60 8.18 15.75 2.66
CA SER A 60 9.41 15.59 3.44
C SER A 60 10.62 16.15 2.69
N LYS A 61 10.70 15.86 1.38
CA LYS A 61 11.70 16.40 0.45
C LYS A 61 11.47 17.86 0.04
N LYS A 62 10.45 18.53 0.60
CA LYS A 62 10.08 19.93 0.29
C LYS A 62 9.82 20.17 -1.20
N LEU A 63 9.42 19.15 -1.95
CA LEU A 63 9.06 19.29 -3.35
C LEU A 63 7.71 20.00 -3.46
N ALA A 64 7.63 20.98 -4.36
CA ALA A 64 6.42 21.75 -4.62
C ALA A 64 6.17 21.87 -6.14
N GLY A 65 4.95 22.26 -6.51
CA GLY A 65 4.56 22.49 -7.90
C GLY A 65 4.80 21.26 -8.80
N ALA A 66 5.36 21.50 -9.99
CA ALA A 66 5.62 20.45 -10.97
C ALA A 66 6.54 19.34 -10.44
N ALA A 67 7.55 19.68 -9.62
CA ALA A 67 8.48 18.70 -9.07
C ALA A 67 7.79 17.72 -8.12
N LYS A 68 6.85 18.20 -7.30
CA LYS A 68 6.00 17.34 -6.45
C LYS A 68 5.16 16.39 -7.31
N THR A 69 4.47 16.92 -8.32
CA THR A 69 3.60 16.10 -9.17
C THR A 69 4.37 15.02 -9.92
N SER A 70 5.53 15.35 -10.49
CA SER A 70 6.37 14.38 -11.20
C SER A 70 6.94 13.31 -10.26
N PHE A 71 7.37 13.71 -9.06
CA PHE A 71 7.84 12.78 -8.04
C PHE A 71 6.73 11.84 -7.59
N VAL A 72 5.56 12.37 -7.23
CA VAL A 72 4.43 11.54 -6.77
C VAL A 72 4.00 10.58 -7.86
N LYS A 73 3.90 11.01 -9.13
CA LYS A 73 3.59 10.13 -10.26
C LYS A 73 4.62 9.01 -10.41
N LYS A 74 5.91 9.33 -10.43
CA LYS A 74 6.98 8.34 -10.57
C LYS A 74 6.95 7.37 -9.39
N CYS A 75 7.03 7.88 -8.16
CA CYS A 75 6.98 7.09 -6.93
C CYS A 75 5.76 6.17 -6.86
N THR A 76 4.57 6.64 -7.26
CA THR A 76 3.37 5.80 -7.27
C THR A 76 3.48 4.69 -8.31
N SER A 77 4.00 4.99 -9.51
CA SER A 77 4.26 4.01 -10.57
C SER A 77 5.23 2.93 -10.11
N ASP A 78 6.37 3.33 -9.54
CA ASP A 78 7.38 2.41 -9.02
C ASP A 78 6.80 1.55 -7.87
N ALA A 79 6.01 2.15 -6.97
CA ALA A 79 5.36 1.43 -5.87
C ALA A 79 4.30 0.41 -6.34
N VAL A 80 3.64 0.63 -7.48
CA VAL A 80 2.67 -0.34 -8.03
C VAL A 80 3.32 -1.41 -8.90
N GLY A 81 4.58 -1.20 -9.31
CA GLY A 81 5.35 -2.12 -10.16
C GLY A 81 5.23 -1.81 -11.65
N GLY A 82 5.19 -0.52 -11.98
CA GLY A 82 5.30 0.00 -13.35
C GLY A 82 6.73 0.34 -13.76
#